data_AF-A0A127SP23-F1
#
_entry.id   AF-A0A127SP23-F1
#
_cell.length_a   1.000
_cell.length_b   1.000
_cell.length_c   1.000
_cell.angle_alpha   90.00
_cell.angle_beta   90.00
_cell.angle_gamma   90.00
#
_symmetry.space_group_name_H-M   'P 1'
#
loop_
_entity.id
_entity.type
_entity.pdbx_description
1 polymer ?
#
loop_
_entity_poly.entity_id
_entity_poly.type
_entity_poly.pdbx_seq_one_letter_code
_entity_poly.pdbx_strand_id
1 'polypeptide(L)'
;MDLPLDWENAFNQDVRTQGIHADSISDGLIFSLSNLGRVDIEYISSITGEDYKTIIGALKGSIYQNPETWGECFYKGWETSEEYLSGNMMRKWKAAKEADKEYDGYFADNVKAIEKVLPPTVATKDIYVTLGSPWVPTDIIDDFIEHLLGDWRRYWYSIDNEEDFNTKHDELTGTWEIPFKSRYNHDVKVTRTYGTDRINALYI
;
A
#
# COMPACT_ATOMS: atom_id res chain seq x y z
N MET A 1 -3.00 6.21 -29.28
CA MET A 1 -3.21 7.23 -28.23
C MET A 1 -2.83 8.57 -28.83
N ASP A 2 -3.81 9.26 -29.38
CA ASP A 2 -3.64 10.58 -29.97
C ASP A 2 -4.55 11.54 -29.23
N LEU A 3 -4.11 12.78 -29.09
CA LEU A 3 -4.85 13.82 -28.38
C LEU A 3 -6.11 14.19 -29.18
N PRO A 4 -7.21 14.58 -28.51
CA PRO A 4 -8.36 15.17 -29.18
C PRO A 4 -7.94 16.39 -30.02
N LEU A 5 -8.64 16.64 -31.13
CA LEU A 5 -8.33 17.73 -32.06
C LEU A 5 -8.43 19.13 -31.43
N ASP A 6 -9.30 19.24 -30.43
CA ASP A 6 -9.68 20.43 -29.68
C ASP A 6 -8.93 20.55 -28.35
N TRP A 7 -7.96 19.66 -28.11
CA TRP A 7 -7.14 19.67 -26.91
C TRP A 7 -6.00 20.69 -27.02
N GLU A 8 -5.81 21.49 -25.97
CA GLU A 8 -4.73 22.48 -25.89
C GLU A 8 -3.94 22.32 -24.58
N ASN A 9 -2.61 22.34 -24.70
CA ASN A 9 -1.70 22.27 -23.55
C ASN A 9 -1.83 23.55 -22.71
N ALA A 10 -2.20 23.40 -21.44
CA ALA A 10 -2.39 24.53 -20.53
C ALA A 10 -1.13 25.38 -20.34
N PHE A 11 0.07 24.79 -20.47
CA PHE A 11 1.34 25.47 -20.29
C PHE A 11 1.79 26.29 -21.50
N ASN A 12 1.20 26.07 -22.68
CA ASN A 12 1.55 26.86 -23.86
C ASN A 12 1.07 28.32 -23.74
N GLN A 13 0.03 28.57 -22.95
CA GLN A 13 -0.53 29.91 -22.71
C GLN A 13 -0.07 30.52 -21.37
N ASP A 14 0.64 29.77 -20.52
CA ASP A 14 1.06 30.27 -19.20
C ASP A 14 2.22 31.26 -19.35
N VAL A 15 2.08 32.44 -18.73
CA VAL A 15 3.14 33.46 -18.71
C VAL A 15 4.35 32.98 -17.90
N ARG A 16 4.16 32.04 -16.97
CA ARG A 16 5.26 31.50 -16.15
C ARG A 16 6.20 30.58 -16.91
N THR A 17 5.74 29.97 -17.99
CA THR A 17 6.56 29.12 -18.87
C THR A 17 7.21 29.92 -19.99
N GLN A 18 6.75 31.15 -20.25
CA GLN A 18 7.32 32.03 -21.26
C GLN A 18 8.77 32.41 -20.91
N GLY A 19 9.72 31.97 -21.75
CA GLY A 19 11.14 32.25 -21.61
C GLY A 19 11.94 31.20 -20.84
N ILE A 20 11.28 30.15 -20.33
CA ILE A 20 11.96 28.97 -19.78
C ILE A 20 12.19 27.99 -20.93
N HIS A 21 13.46 27.67 -21.20
CA HIS A 21 13.83 26.68 -22.20
C HIS A 21 14.76 25.66 -21.56
N ALA A 22 14.56 24.39 -21.90
CA ALA A 22 15.45 23.30 -21.53
C ALA A 22 16.05 22.70 -22.79
N ASP A 23 17.38 22.61 -22.84
CA ASP A 23 18.12 22.07 -23.98
C ASP A 23 17.99 20.53 -24.09
N SER A 24 17.54 19.86 -23.02
CA SER A 24 17.37 18.41 -22.91
C SER A 24 16.09 18.04 -22.17
N ILE A 25 15.51 16.89 -22.52
CA ILE A 25 14.35 16.31 -21.84
C ILE A 25 14.64 16.03 -20.35
N SER A 26 15.88 15.62 -20.03
CA SER A 26 16.29 15.40 -18.64
C SER A 26 16.29 16.69 -17.83
N ASP A 27 16.74 17.81 -18.42
CA ASP A 27 16.69 19.11 -17.76
C ASP A 27 15.24 19.57 -17.60
N GLY A 28 14.40 19.31 -18.61
CA GLY A 28 12.97 19.57 -18.54
C GLY A 28 12.29 18.84 -17.38
N LEU A 29 12.65 17.58 -17.13
CA LEU A 29 12.17 16.82 -15.98
C LEU A 29 12.59 17.49 -14.66
N ILE A 30 13.84 17.94 -14.54
CA ILE A 30 14.34 18.63 -13.33
C ILE A 30 13.55 19.94 -13.09
N PHE A 31 13.27 20.71 -14.14
CA PHE A 31 12.43 21.90 -14.04
C PHE A 31 11.01 21.57 -13.59
N SER A 32 10.39 20.51 -14.14
CA SER A 32 9.06 20.05 -13.70
C SER A 32 9.05 19.73 -12.21
N LEU A 33 10.03 18.97 -11.75
CA LEU A 33 10.14 18.60 -10.34
C LEU A 33 10.40 19.82 -9.44
N SER A 34 11.25 20.75 -9.87
CA SER A 34 11.61 21.94 -9.08
C SER A 34 10.46 22.95 -9.00
N ASN A 35 9.70 23.12 -10.08
CA ASN A 35 8.67 24.16 -10.18
C ASN A 35 7.28 23.64 -9.76
N LEU A 36 6.96 22.39 -10.08
CA LEU A 36 5.63 21.79 -9.86
C LEU A 36 5.61 20.73 -8.76
N GLY A 37 6.78 20.21 -8.35
CA GLY A 37 6.88 19.13 -7.36
C GLY A 37 6.42 17.76 -7.87
N ARG A 38 6.22 17.60 -9.18
CA ARG A 38 5.75 16.35 -9.82
C ARG A 38 6.26 16.23 -11.25
N VAL A 39 6.15 15.03 -11.81
CA VAL A 39 6.41 14.80 -13.25
C VAL A 39 5.18 15.23 -14.05
N ASP A 40 5.35 16.25 -14.89
CA ASP A 40 4.27 16.79 -15.72
C ASP A 40 4.73 16.83 -17.18
N ILE A 41 4.21 15.90 -18.00
CA ILE A 41 4.63 15.73 -19.40
C ILE A 41 4.25 16.94 -20.25
N GLU A 42 3.13 17.58 -19.95
CA GLU A 42 2.66 18.77 -20.66
C GLU A 42 3.62 19.95 -20.43
N TYR A 43 4.05 20.12 -19.17
CA TYR A 43 5.05 21.13 -18.82
C TYR A 43 6.38 20.87 -19.54
N ILE A 44 6.90 19.65 -19.48
CA ILE A 44 8.19 19.29 -20.10
C ILE A 44 8.15 19.57 -21.61
N SER A 45 7.05 19.24 -22.28
CA SER A 45 6.89 19.53 -23.70
C SER A 45 6.83 21.03 -23.99
N SER A 46 6.17 21.83 -23.16
CA SER A 46 6.10 23.28 -23.37
C SER A 46 7.47 23.96 -23.35
N ILE A 47 8.41 23.48 -22.52
CA ILE A 47 9.75 24.08 -22.37
C ILE A 47 10.80 23.49 -23.30
N THR A 48 10.64 22.23 -23.71
CA THR A 48 11.56 21.53 -24.64
C THR A 48 11.12 21.66 -26.10
N GLY A 49 9.82 21.82 -26.36
CA GLY A 49 9.22 21.77 -27.70
C GLY A 49 9.07 20.35 -28.27
N GLU A 50 9.43 19.32 -27.51
CA GLU A 50 9.37 17.91 -27.94
C GLU A 50 7.97 17.33 -27.80
N ASP A 51 7.66 16.30 -28.59
CA ASP A 51 6.38 15.61 -28.51
C ASP A 51 6.30 14.66 -27.29
N TYR A 52 5.07 14.38 -26.85
CA TYR A 52 4.83 13.64 -25.61
C TYR A 52 5.34 12.21 -25.69
N LYS A 53 5.25 11.56 -26.86
CA LYS A 53 5.71 10.18 -27.05
C LYS A 53 7.24 10.13 -26.98
N THR A 54 7.93 11.12 -27.56
CA THR A 54 9.38 11.27 -27.47
C THR A 54 9.84 11.54 -26.04
N ILE A 55 9.15 12.43 -25.31
CA ILE A 55 9.45 12.69 -23.89
C ILE A 55 9.29 11.42 -23.05
N ILE A 56 8.15 10.73 -23.16
CA ILE A 56 7.88 9.49 -22.40
C ILE A 56 8.89 8.39 -22.79
N GLY A 57 9.23 8.29 -24.08
CA GLY A 57 10.22 7.34 -24.57
C GLY A 57 11.62 7.61 -24.03
N ALA A 58 12.05 8.88 -24.02
CA ALA A 58 13.36 9.30 -23.51
C ALA A 58 13.50 9.13 -22.00
N LEU A 59 12.40 9.33 -21.24
CA LEU A 59 12.38 9.20 -19.79
C LEU A 59 12.05 7.76 -19.32
N LYS A 60 11.91 6.81 -20.24
CA LYS A 60 11.56 5.42 -19.93
C LYS A 60 12.55 4.81 -18.92
N GLY A 61 12.02 4.31 -17.80
CA GLY A 61 12.79 3.73 -16.71
C GLY A 61 13.19 4.73 -15.61
N SER A 62 13.22 6.04 -15.92
CA SER A 62 13.37 7.11 -14.92
C SER A 62 12.02 7.59 -14.37
N ILE A 63 10.95 7.35 -15.12
CA ILE A 63 9.57 7.63 -14.71
C ILE A 63 8.69 6.41 -14.97
N TYR A 64 7.61 6.29 -14.20
CA TYR A 64 6.56 5.29 -14.38
C TYR A 64 5.20 5.95 -14.25
N GLN A 65 4.22 5.48 -15.02
CA GLN A 65 2.86 5.99 -14.94
C GLN A 65 2.06 5.19 -13.92
N ASN A 66 1.47 5.85 -12.93
CA ASN A 66 0.69 5.21 -11.88
C ASN A 66 -0.75 4.91 -12.36
N PRO A 67 -1.17 3.63 -12.41
CA PRO A 67 -2.54 3.26 -12.81
C PRO A 67 -3.65 3.82 -11.92
N GLU A 68 -3.34 4.21 -10.68
CA GLU A 68 -4.34 4.79 -9.76
C GLU A 68 -4.60 6.28 -10.06
N THR A 69 -3.67 6.98 -10.72
CA THR A 69 -3.74 8.44 -10.90
C THR A 69 -3.75 8.90 -12.36
N TRP A 70 -3.48 8.01 -13.33
CA TRP A 70 -3.41 8.38 -14.74
C TRP A 70 -4.75 8.76 -15.38
N GLY A 71 -5.87 8.27 -14.83
CA GLY A 71 -7.22 8.61 -15.29
C GLY A 71 -7.43 8.36 -16.78
N GLU A 72 -6.86 7.27 -17.31
CA GLU A 72 -6.89 6.89 -18.73
C GLU A 72 -6.28 7.91 -19.69
N CYS A 73 -5.46 8.82 -19.17
CA CYS A 73 -4.77 9.85 -19.94
C CYS A 73 -3.27 9.53 -20.01
N PHE A 74 -2.75 9.24 -21.20
CA PHE A 74 -1.35 8.81 -21.40
C PHE A 74 -0.29 9.81 -20.94
N TYR A 75 -0.63 11.09 -20.77
CA TYR A 75 0.29 12.14 -20.33
C TYR A 75 0.12 12.52 -18.84
N LYS A 76 -0.79 11.88 -18.11
CA LYS A 76 -1.07 12.16 -16.68
C LYS A 76 -0.65 11.00 -15.78
N GLY A 77 -0.52 11.28 -14.49
CA GLY A 77 -0.21 10.25 -13.48
C GLY A 77 1.21 9.72 -13.57
N TRP A 78 2.15 10.50 -14.11
CA TRP A 78 3.57 10.12 -14.13
C TRP A 78 4.22 10.44 -12.79
N GLU A 79 5.00 9.48 -12.29
CA GLU A 79 5.78 9.58 -11.06
C GLU A 79 7.25 9.29 -11.40
N THR A 80 8.17 9.83 -10.61
CA THR A 80 9.59 9.45 -10.72
C THR A 80 9.79 7.99 -10.34
N SER A 81 10.89 7.37 -10.77
CA SER A 81 11.20 5.98 -10.41
C SER A 81 11.28 5.79 -8.89
N GLU A 82 11.83 6.77 -8.19
CA GLU A 82 12.02 6.82 -6.76
C GLU A 82 10.68 6.91 -6.02
N GLU A 83 9.78 7.76 -6.50
CA GLU A 83 8.44 7.90 -5.93
C GLU A 83 7.56 6.68 -6.23
N TYR A 84 7.56 6.22 -7.49
CA TYR A 84 6.74 5.09 -7.91
C TYR A 84 7.15 3.79 -7.20
N LEU A 85 8.46 3.51 -7.12
CA LEU A 85 9.01 2.31 -6.49
C LEU A 85 9.23 2.45 -4.98
N SER A 86 8.46 3.33 -4.33
CA SER A 86 8.43 3.49 -2.87
C SER A 86 7.01 3.41 -2.29
N GLY A 87 6.94 3.35 -0.96
CA GLY A 87 5.68 3.27 -0.22
C GLY A 87 5.11 1.86 -0.20
N ASN A 88 3.77 1.74 -0.25
CA ASN A 88 3.10 0.44 -0.19
C ASN A 88 3.21 -0.31 -1.53
N MET A 89 4.34 -0.99 -1.72
CA MET A 89 4.67 -1.72 -2.94
C MET A 89 3.68 -2.84 -3.27
N MET A 90 3.08 -3.48 -2.26
CA MET A 90 2.09 -4.54 -2.49
C MET A 90 0.79 -4.00 -3.07
N ARG A 91 0.35 -2.80 -2.64
CA ARG A 91 -0.80 -2.11 -3.24
C ARG A 91 -0.50 -1.71 -4.68
N LYS A 92 0.65 -1.05 -4.92
CA LYS A 92 1.06 -0.63 -6.27
C LYS A 92 1.23 -1.82 -7.22
N TRP A 93 1.78 -2.95 -6.75
CA TRP A 93 1.91 -4.17 -7.55
C TRP A 93 0.56 -4.74 -7.97
N LYS A 94 -0.40 -4.81 -7.03
CA LYS A 94 -1.77 -5.28 -7.34
C LYS A 94 -2.45 -4.37 -8.37
N ALA A 95 -2.41 -3.06 -8.15
CA ALA A 95 -2.98 -2.08 -9.07
C ALA A 95 -2.35 -2.16 -10.47
N ALA A 96 -1.01 -2.23 -10.54
CA ALA A 96 -0.30 -2.39 -11.81
C ALA A 96 -0.67 -3.68 -12.54
N LYS A 97 -0.79 -4.81 -11.83
CA LYS A 97 -1.15 -6.10 -12.42
C LYS A 97 -2.59 -6.17 -12.89
N GLU A 98 -3.49 -5.49 -12.20
CA GLU A 98 -4.90 -5.40 -12.60
C GLU A 98 -5.05 -4.52 -13.84
N ALA A 99 -4.45 -3.32 -13.82
CA ALA A 99 -4.43 -2.42 -14.96
C ALA A 99 -3.72 -3.04 -16.17
N ASP A 100 -2.63 -3.79 -15.98
CA ASP A 100 -1.94 -4.48 -17.08
C ASP A 100 -2.85 -5.47 -17.81
N LYS A 101 -3.74 -6.16 -17.09
CA LYS A 101 -4.72 -7.06 -17.70
C LYS A 101 -5.84 -6.30 -18.41
N GLU A 102 -6.28 -5.18 -17.83
CA GLU A 102 -7.36 -4.37 -18.36
C GLU A 102 -6.96 -3.65 -19.66
N TYR A 103 -5.74 -3.11 -19.70
CA TYR A 103 -5.22 -2.32 -20.80
C TYR A 103 -4.22 -3.08 -21.69
N ASP A 104 -4.41 -4.40 -21.83
CA ASP A 104 -3.69 -5.27 -22.78
C ASP A 104 -2.15 -5.13 -22.76
N GLY A 105 -1.55 -5.20 -21.56
CA GLY A 105 -0.09 -5.20 -21.41
C GLY A 105 0.55 -3.81 -21.27
N TYR A 106 -0.26 -2.73 -21.20
CA TYR A 106 0.26 -1.36 -21.14
C TYR A 106 1.17 -1.11 -19.92
N PHE A 107 0.88 -1.75 -18.78
CA PHE A 107 1.61 -1.56 -17.51
C PHE A 107 2.65 -2.66 -17.24
N ALA A 108 3.02 -3.45 -18.24
CA ALA A 108 3.91 -4.60 -18.07
C ALA A 108 5.30 -4.18 -17.56
N ASP A 109 5.79 -3.01 -17.98
CA ASP A 109 7.07 -2.47 -17.52
C ASP A 109 7.00 -2.03 -16.04
N ASN A 110 5.85 -1.53 -15.59
CA ASN A 110 5.64 -1.20 -14.18
C ASN A 110 5.66 -2.46 -13.30
N VAL A 111 4.95 -3.52 -13.72
CA VAL A 111 4.92 -4.79 -12.99
C VAL A 111 6.34 -5.36 -12.84
N LYS A 112 7.11 -5.39 -13.94
CA LYS A 112 8.51 -5.84 -13.91
C LYS A 112 9.40 -4.99 -13.00
N ALA A 113 9.22 -3.66 -13.03
CA ALA A 113 10.00 -2.76 -12.19
C ALA A 113 9.73 -3.00 -10.70
N ILE A 114 8.45 -3.18 -10.34
CA ILE A 114 8.05 -3.49 -8.96
C ILE A 114 8.60 -4.85 -8.53
N GLU A 115 8.47 -5.89 -9.35
CA GLU A 115 8.97 -7.24 -9.05
C GLU A 115 10.48 -7.29 -8.82
N LYS A 116 11.24 -6.41 -9.47
CA LYS A 116 12.69 -6.29 -9.26
C LYS A 116 13.06 -5.71 -7.90
N VAL A 117 12.21 -4.85 -7.34
CA VAL A 117 12.45 -4.14 -6.07
C VAL A 117 11.81 -4.85 -4.88
N LEU A 118 10.76 -5.63 -5.11
CA LEU A 118 10.07 -6.37 -4.05
C LEU A 118 11.05 -7.31 -3.34
N PRO A 119 11.07 -7.32 -1.98
CA PRO A 119 11.84 -8.30 -1.24
C PRO A 119 11.32 -9.71 -1.54
N PRO A 120 12.17 -10.74 -1.37
CA PRO A 120 11.74 -12.12 -1.54
C PRO A 120 10.55 -12.42 -0.63
N THR A 121 9.64 -13.26 -1.12
CA THR A 121 8.50 -13.70 -0.32
C THR A 121 8.99 -14.42 0.93
N VAL A 122 8.58 -13.92 2.09
CA VAL A 122 8.88 -14.56 3.37
C VAL A 122 7.92 -15.74 3.52
N ALA A 123 8.45 -16.94 3.70
CA ALA A 123 7.59 -18.10 3.92
C ALA A 123 6.90 -17.96 5.29
N THR A 124 5.65 -18.41 5.42
CA THR A 124 4.88 -18.32 6.67
C THR A 124 5.62 -18.90 7.87
N LYS A 125 6.39 -19.98 7.66
CA LYS A 125 7.22 -20.64 8.68
C LYS A 125 8.37 -19.78 9.21
N ASP A 126 8.81 -18.78 8.44
CA ASP A 126 9.92 -17.89 8.78
C ASP A 126 9.42 -16.60 9.46
N ILE A 127 8.10 -16.43 9.57
CA ILE A 127 7.46 -15.32 10.29
C ILE A 127 7.19 -15.80 11.73
N TYR A 128 7.85 -15.16 12.69
CA TYR A 128 7.59 -15.38 14.11
C TYR A 128 6.82 -14.19 14.69
N VAL A 129 5.75 -14.49 15.42
CA VAL A 129 4.85 -13.50 16.02
C VAL A 129 4.63 -13.88 17.49
N THR A 130 4.80 -12.93 18.39
CA THR A 130 4.40 -13.09 19.80
C THR A 130 3.02 -12.50 20.01
N LEU A 131 2.18 -13.16 20.83
CA LEU A 131 0.94 -12.55 21.31
C LEU A 131 1.25 -11.23 22.02
N GLY A 132 0.47 -10.19 21.72
CA GLY A 132 0.73 -8.83 22.18
C GLY A 132 1.75 -8.04 21.34
N SER A 133 2.13 -8.53 20.16
CA SER A 133 2.89 -7.71 19.21
C SER A 133 2.02 -6.53 18.75
N PRO A 134 2.49 -5.28 18.82
CA PRO A 134 1.67 -4.07 18.59
C PRO A 134 1.11 -3.94 17.18
N TRP A 135 1.69 -4.66 16.20
CA TRP A 135 1.25 -4.66 14.81
C TRP A 135 0.22 -5.75 14.49
N VAL A 136 -0.05 -6.66 15.44
CA VAL A 136 -1.04 -7.73 15.26
C VAL A 136 -2.41 -7.17 15.64
N PRO A 137 -3.41 -7.23 14.76
CA PRO A 137 -4.77 -6.77 15.08
C PRO A 137 -5.41 -7.59 16.22
N THR A 138 -6.28 -6.96 17.00
CA THR A 138 -6.95 -7.61 18.16
C THR A 138 -7.89 -8.74 17.73
N ASP A 139 -8.58 -8.59 16.61
CA ASP A 139 -9.45 -9.60 16.00
C ASP A 139 -8.68 -10.87 15.63
N ILE A 140 -7.45 -10.74 15.13
CA ILE A 140 -6.59 -11.89 14.83
C ILE A 140 -6.20 -12.65 16.10
N ILE A 141 -6.02 -11.94 17.23
CA ILE A 141 -5.75 -12.58 18.52
C ILE A 141 -6.99 -13.31 19.03
N ASP A 142 -8.18 -12.71 18.90
CA ASP A 142 -9.44 -13.33 19.29
C ASP A 142 -9.73 -14.60 18.47
N ASP A 143 -9.54 -14.54 17.14
CA ASP A 143 -9.66 -15.68 16.23
C ASP A 143 -8.68 -16.81 16.61
N PHE A 144 -7.44 -16.45 16.97
CA PHE A 144 -6.45 -17.43 17.40
C PHE A 144 -6.82 -18.09 18.73
N ILE A 145 -7.36 -17.32 19.68
CA ILE A 145 -7.84 -17.83 20.96
C ILE A 145 -9.01 -18.81 20.74
N GLU A 146 -9.98 -18.45 19.88
CA GLU A 146 -11.12 -19.32 19.54
C GLU A 146 -10.65 -20.58 18.79
N HIS A 147 -9.67 -20.46 17.87
CA HIS A 147 -9.08 -21.61 17.20
C HIS A 147 -8.41 -22.59 18.18
N LEU A 148 -7.69 -22.06 19.17
CA LEU A 148 -6.91 -22.86 20.12
C LEU A 148 -7.78 -23.51 21.21
N LEU A 149 -8.73 -22.75 21.75
CA LEU A 149 -9.52 -23.09 22.95
C LEU A 149 -10.99 -23.42 22.64
N GLY A 150 -11.43 -23.26 21.39
CA GLY A 150 -12.79 -23.54 20.95
C GLY A 150 -13.74 -22.35 21.09
N ASP A 151 -15.01 -22.57 20.76
CA ASP A 151 -16.04 -21.53 20.84
C ASP A 151 -16.58 -21.40 22.27
N TRP A 152 -16.16 -20.32 22.96
CA TRP A 152 -16.56 -20.03 24.34
C TRP A 152 -18.05 -19.74 24.49
N ARG A 153 -18.74 -19.30 23.43
CA ARG A 153 -20.16 -18.91 23.46
C ARG A 153 -21.06 -20.08 23.86
N ARG A 154 -20.60 -21.32 23.66
CA ARG A 154 -21.32 -22.55 24.04
C ARG A 154 -21.51 -22.74 25.54
N TYR A 155 -20.66 -22.12 26.35
CA TYR A 155 -20.60 -22.36 27.80
C TYR A 155 -20.99 -21.13 28.62
N TRP A 156 -21.46 -20.07 27.96
CA TRP A 156 -21.85 -18.81 28.59
C TRP A 156 -23.30 -18.48 28.24
N TYR A 157 -24.16 -18.38 29.26
CA TYR A 157 -25.62 -18.32 29.07
C TYR A 157 -26.21 -16.90 29.00
N SER A 158 -25.40 -15.86 29.28
CA SER A 158 -25.84 -14.46 29.23
C SER A 158 -24.72 -13.55 28.72
N ILE A 159 -24.80 -13.21 27.44
CA ILE A 159 -23.90 -12.25 26.79
C ILE A 159 -24.73 -11.01 26.49
N ASP A 160 -24.42 -9.90 27.15
CA ASP A 160 -25.08 -8.61 26.89
C ASP A 160 -24.46 -7.93 25.66
N ASN A 161 -23.13 -7.97 25.54
CA ASN A 161 -22.38 -7.52 24.37
C ASN A 161 -21.17 -8.44 24.11
N GLU A 162 -21.02 -8.95 22.88
CA GLU A 162 -19.86 -9.79 22.52
C GLU A 162 -18.55 -9.00 22.50
N GLU A 163 -18.60 -7.69 22.19
CA GLU A 163 -17.40 -6.84 22.12
C GLU A 163 -16.70 -6.71 23.48
N ASP A 164 -17.42 -6.90 24.59
CA ASP A 164 -16.85 -6.89 25.93
C ASP A 164 -15.84 -8.02 26.16
N PHE A 165 -15.88 -9.07 25.33
CA PHE A 165 -15.00 -10.23 25.38
C PHE A 165 -13.79 -10.12 24.45
N ASN A 166 -13.78 -9.14 23.54
CA ASN A 166 -12.73 -8.94 22.56
C ASN A 166 -11.45 -8.42 23.22
N THR A 167 -10.32 -8.80 22.65
CA THR A 167 -9.01 -8.34 23.07
C THR A 167 -8.91 -6.83 22.87
N LYS A 168 -8.37 -6.12 23.87
CA LYS A 168 -8.18 -4.67 23.85
C LYS A 168 -6.70 -4.37 23.76
N HIS A 169 -6.35 -3.44 22.89
CA HIS A 169 -5.01 -2.89 22.76
C HIS A 169 -5.07 -1.37 22.86
N ASP A 170 -4.31 -0.82 23.80
CA ASP A 170 -4.09 0.62 23.90
C ASP A 170 -2.79 0.97 23.16
N GLU A 171 -2.91 1.58 21.99
CA GLU A 171 -1.77 1.96 21.15
C GLU A 171 -0.84 3.00 21.81
N LEU A 172 -1.36 3.85 22.70
CA LEU A 172 -0.57 4.88 23.38
C LEU A 172 0.32 4.28 24.46
N THR A 173 -0.22 3.34 25.24
CA THR A 173 0.51 2.72 26.35
C THR A 173 1.17 1.39 25.97
N GLY A 174 0.81 0.82 24.83
CA GLY A 174 1.21 -0.53 24.39
C GLY A 174 0.61 -1.64 25.27
N THR A 175 -0.43 -1.32 26.05
CA THR A 175 -1.03 -2.26 26.99
C THR A 175 -2.02 -3.15 26.28
N TRP A 176 -1.96 -4.44 26.59
CA TRP A 176 -2.89 -5.44 26.09
C TRP A 176 -3.75 -5.98 27.22
N GLU A 177 -5.04 -6.12 26.97
CA GLU A 177 -5.98 -6.71 27.91
C GLU A 177 -6.84 -7.74 27.18
N ILE A 178 -6.82 -8.98 27.68
CA ILE A 178 -7.83 -9.97 27.32
C ILE A 178 -8.87 -9.97 28.44
N PRO A 179 -10.07 -9.42 28.23
CA PRO A 179 -11.12 -9.38 29.26
C PRO A 179 -11.69 -10.79 29.48
N PHE A 180 -12.45 -11.00 30.56
CA PHE A 180 -13.18 -12.25 30.85
C PHE A 180 -12.38 -13.56 30.63
N LYS A 181 -11.12 -13.60 31.10
CA LYS A 181 -10.21 -14.75 30.91
C LYS A 181 -10.78 -16.06 31.47
N SER A 182 -11.75 -16.01 32.39
CA SER A 182 -12.43 -17.17 32.97
C SER A 182 -13.36 -17.91 32.02
N ARG A 183 -13.74 -17.34 30.87
CA ARG A 183 -14.69 -17.94 29.93
C ARG A 183 -14.25 -19.31 29.40
N TYR A 184 -12.94 -19.56 29.37
CA TYR A 184 -12.36 -20.83 28.93
C TYR A 184 -11.93 -21.76 30.07
N ASN A 185 -12.24 -21.46 31.34
CA ASN A 185 -11.86 -22.30 32.48
C ASN A 185 -12.48 -23.71 32.45
N HIS A 186 -13.49 -23.92 31.60
CA HIS A 186 -14.10 -25.22 31.38
C HIS A 186 -13.19 -26.18 30.57
N ASP A 187 -12.26 -25.66 29.76
CA ASP A 187 -11.34 -26.48 28.96
C ASP A 187 -10.01 -26.70 29.71
N VAL A 188 -9.66 -27.96 29.90
CA VAL A 188 -8.40 -28.40 30.54
C VAL A 188 -7.16 -27.90 29.78
N LYS A 189 -7.28 -27.61 28.48
CA LYS A 189 -6.19 -27.01 27.69
C LYS A 189 -5.71 -25.70 28.31
N VAL A 190 -6.60 -24.91 28.88
CA VAL A 190 -6.29 -23.59 29.45
C VAL A 190 -5.44 -23.67 30.71
N THR A 191 -5.64 -24.69 31.53
CA THR A 191 -4.97 -24.84 32.84
C THR A 191 -3.83 -25.85 32.83
N ARG A 192 -3.74 -26.72 31.80
CA ARG A 192 -2.70 -27.77 31.76
C ARG A 192 -1.87 -27.82 30.49
N THR A 193 -2.41 -27.44 29.33
CA THR A 193 -1.67 -27.54 28.06
C THR A 193 -0.97 -26.24 27.72
N TYR A 194 -1.71 -25.12 27.81
CA TYR A 194 -1.23 -23.78 27.48
C TYR A 194 -1.13 -22.86 28.68
N GLY A 195 -1.42 -23.37 29.88
CA GLY A 195 -1.32 -22.63 31.13
C GLY A 195 -1.09 -23.56 32.32
N THR A 196 -1.30 -23.02 33.52
CA THR A 196 -1.18 -23.71 34.80
C THR A 196 -2.42 -23.47 35.66
N ASP A 197 -2.57 -24.22 36.75
CA ASP A 197 -3.67 -24.00 37.72
C ASP A 197 -3.66 -22.59 38.35
N ARG A 198 -2.50 -21.89 38.34
CA ARG A 198 -2.32 -20.55 38.93
C ARG A 198 -2.40 -19.42 37.90
N ILE A 199 -1.98 -19.68 36.67
CA ILE A 199 -1.90 -18.71 35.58
C ILE A 199 -2.47 -19.37 34.34
N ASN A 200 -3.62 -18.87 33.87
CA ASN A 200 -4.31 -19.45 32.72
C ASN A 200 -3.63 -19.08 31.39
N ALA A 201 -3.99 -19.80 30.32
CA ALA A 201 -3.43 -19.59 28.99
C ALA A 201 -3.67 -18.19 28.39
N LEU A 202 -4.66 -17.45 28.89
CA LEU A 202 -4.99 -16.09 28.44
C LEU A 202 -4.33 -14.99 29.29
N TYR A 203 -3.40 -15.36 30.17
CA TYR A 203 -2.71 -14.39 30.99
C TYR A 203 -1.62 -13.68 30.18
N ILE A 204 -1.96 -12.45 29.77
CA ILE A 204 -1.04 -11.41 29.30
C ILE A 204 -0.97 -10.28 30.33
#